data_AF-A0A8J5UT93-F1
#
_entry.id   AF-A0A8J5UT93-F1
#
_cell.length_a   1.000
_cell.length_b   1.000
_cell.length_c   1.000
_cell.angle_alpha   90.00
_cell.angle_beta   90.00
_cell.angle_gamma   90.00
#
_symmetry.space_group_name_H-M   'P 1'
#
loop_
_entity.id
_entity.type
_entity.pdbx_description
1 polymer ?
#
loop_
_entity_poly.entity_id
_entity_poly.type
_entity_poly.pdbx_seq_one_letter_code
_entity_poly.pdbx_strand_id
1 'polypeptide(L)'
;MNITNLVLIYFLLSVESIFAQSYKYIQKRDPEIHKNDVTFGRLTFLKGQLFDEQYLSKNGQCTGRCSDYEDTYYHYNDHYNKTIVNKLFQCNERIVKCKDVNFDATVTLHVDNMMYRYKVNEDGSDFNVRKTEGLHDRQHHHFHRTHDLYRNYSVSSHSQCVTCKCYCEDTHSKNSIRSFCLDTVQSLAEEEYVITGLRLVIREKVVHLEIQQGQLVNGFINQSTVHWSIKNWCTMPGPMNYDSRAFQLDEIILPEDQVLTGVQFNRYNSKTKVHGFSVGRFSLGVIGTTVDPAGNLEVENWFPHHRIQGKRKVLLISDSNISLIPPSGSKEISTPNKHYIKFHPSDWKYDFAQHMIPFLDFQEVVTEPASPIIGVGIYYKSRRGYGGFIAPKIIVKTNL
;
A
#
# COMPACT_ATOMS: atom_id res chain seq x y z
N MET A 1 10.73 -56.66 38.27
CA MET A 1 10.26 -55.59 37.36
C MET A 1 11.37 -55.28 36.39
N ASN A 2 11.24 -55.72 35.14
CA ASN A 2 12.34 -55.71 34.16
C ASN A 2 12.49 -54.34 33.49
N ILE A 3 13.73 -53.87 33.44
CA ILE A 3 14.20 -52.60 32.85
C ILE A 3 13.84 -52.48 31.36
N THR A 4 13.52 -53.59 30.68
CA THR A 4 13.10 -53.63 29.27
C THR A 4 11.72 -53.00 29.01
N ASN A 5 10.81 -52.98 29.99
CA ASN A 5 9.49 -52.36 29.79
C ASN A 5 9.51 -50.82 29.93
N LEU A 6 10.48 -50.25 30.65
CA LEU A 6 10.63 -48.79 30.72
C LEU A 6 11.22 -48.20 29.45
N VAL A 7 12.10 -48.93 28.75
CA VAL A 7 12.69 -48.46 27.49
C VAL A 7 11.68 -48.47 26.35
N LEU A 8 10.75 -49.43 26.30
CA LEU A 8 9.67 -49.42 25.29
C LEU A 8 8.65 -48.30 25.52
N ILE A 9 8.36 -47.94 26.78
CA ILE A 9 7.46 -46.82 27.10
C ILE A 9 8.13 -45.48 26.80
N TYR A 10 9.44 -45.34 27.06
CA TYR A 10 10.19 -44.14 26.65
C TYR A 10 10.37 -44.05 25.14
N PHE A 11 10.49 -45.18 24.42
CA PHE A 11 10.51 -45.16 22.96
C PHE A 11 9.13 -44.79 22.41
N LEU A 12 8.03 -45.36 22.90
CA LEU A 12 6.67 -45.05 22.45
C LEU A 12 6.21 -43.63 22.83
N LEU A 13 6.69 -43.06 23.94
CA LEU A 13 6.47 -41.65 24.30
C LEU A 13 7.40 -40.67 23.56
N SER A 14 8.32 -41.17 22.73
CA SER A 14 9.23 -40.34 21.92
C SER A 14 8.93 -40.40 20.41
N VAL A 15 7.93 -41.18 19.98
CA VAL A 15 7.40 -41.18 18.60
C VAL A 15 6.18 -40.27 18.42
N GLU A 16 5.85 -39.42 19.42
CA GLU A 16 5.15 -38.15 19.16
C GLU A 16 6.15 -37.06 18.74
N SER A 17 7.24 -37.46 18.07
CA SER A 17 8.12 -36.56 17.36
C SER A 17 7.37 -35.99 16.14
N ILE A 18 6.68 -34.88 16.39
CA ILE A 18 6.77 -33.67 15.59
C ILE A 18 6.70 -33.96 14.09
N PHE A 19 5.50 -34.25 13.57
CA PHE A 19 5.24 -33.87 12.19
C PHE A 19 5.38 -32.35 12.15
N ALA A 20 6.54 -31.88 11.70
CA ALA A 20 6.75 -30.47 11.42
C ALA A 20 5.73 -30.12 10.33
N GLN A 21 4.64 -29.49 10.74
CA GLN A 21 3.60 -29.03 9.84
C GLN A 21 4.27 -28.13 8.81
N SER A 22 4.27 -28.60 7.57
CA SER A 22 4.86 -27.84 6.48
C SER A 22 3.76 -27.00 5.84
N TYR A 23 4.06 -25.72 5.66
CA TYR A 23 3.22 -24.79 4.93
C TYR A 23 3.96 -24.38 3.67
N LYS A 24 3.20 -24.22 2.58
CA LYS A 24 3.69 -23.59 1.35
C LYS A 24 3.14 -22.18 1.27
N TYR A 25 4.06 -21.23 1.17
CA TYR A 25 3.76 -19.83 0.93
C TYR A 25 3.74 -19.58 -0.57
N ILE A 26 2.65 -19.02 -1.06
CA ILE A 26 2.54 -18.60 -2.46
C ILE A 26 2.56 -17.08 -2.49
N GLN A 27 3.56 -16.55 -3.19
CA GLN A 27 3.83 -15.13 -3.34
C GLN A 27 4.23 -14.88 -4.81
N LYS A 28 3.87 -13.72 -5.36
CA LYS A 28 4.29 -13.35 -6.73
C LYS A 28 5.63 -12.61 -6.71
N ARG A 29 6.52 -13.04 -7.62
CA ARG A 29 7.73 -12.29 -7.98
C ARG A 29 7.33 -10.98 -8.67
N ASP A 30 8.29 -10.08 -8.82
CA ASP A 30 8.04 -8.88 -9.63
C ASP A 30 7.82 -9.29 -11.09
N PRO A 31 6.85 -8.67 -11.79
CA PRO A 31 6.67 -8.87 -13.21
C PRO A 31 7.87 -8.30 -13.98
N GLU A 32 8.08 -8.78 -15.21
CA GLU A 32 9.12 -8.23 -16.08
C GLU A 32 8.92 -6.73 -16.34
N ILE A 33 7.66 -6.30 -16.43
CA ILE A 33 7.26 -4.91 -16.64
C ILE A 33 6.07 -4.59 -15.74
N HIS A 34 6.25 -3.58 -14.89
CA HIS A 34 5.15 -3.01 -14.11
C HIS A 34 4.26 -2.13 -15.00
N LYS A 35 2.96 -2.42 -14.97
CA LYS A 35 1.88 -1.65 -15.60
C LYS A 35 0.94 -1.11 -14.52
N ASN A 36 0.70 0.20 -14.53
CA ASN A 36 -0.21 0.86 -13.61
C ASN A 36 -1.63 0.31 -13.79
N ASP A 37 -2.36 0.14 -12.68
CA ASP A 37 -3.71 -0.43 -12.59
C ASP A 37 -3.84 -1.89 -13.09
N VAL A 38 -2.73 -2.55 -13.44
CA VAL A 38 -2.69 -3.96 -13.87
C VAL A 38 -1.84 -4.79 -12.92
N THR A 39 -0.59 -4.38 -12.73
CA THR A 39 0.37 -5.09 -11.85
C THR A 39 0.62 -4.35 -10.54
N PHE A 40 0.35 -3.05 -10.51
CA PHE A 40 0.49 -2.24 -9.31
C PHE A 40 -0.47 -1.05 -9.33
N GLY A 41 -0.70 -0.47 -8.16
CA GLY A 41 -1.35 0.83 -8.02
C GLY A 41 -0.78 1.63 -6.85
N ARG A 42 -1.29 2.84 -6.66
CA ARG A 42 -0.79 3.77 -5.65
C ARG A 42 -1.89 4.56 -4.96
N LEU A 43 -1.64 4.93 -3.71
CA LEU A 43 -2.40 5.96 -3.03
C LEU A 43 -1.94 7.34 -3.54
N THR A 44 -2.78 8.37 -3.44
CA THR A 44 -2.49 9.70 -4.04
C THR A 44 -2.84 10.89 -3.13
N PHE A 45 -3.18 10.64 -1.86
CA PHE A 45 -3.72 11.66 -0.96
C PHE A 45 -2.69 12.57 -0.29
N LEU A 46 -1.41 12.26 -0.38
CA LEU A 46 -0.34 13.02 0.24
C LEU A 46 0.82 13.14 -0.75
N LYS A 47 1.27 14.36 -1.01
CA LYS A 47 2.30 14.64 -2.02
C LYS A 47 3.19 15.80 -1.59
N GLY A 48 4.43 15.80 -2.06
CA GLY A 48 5.34 16.93 -1.97
C GLY A 48 4.91 18.08 -2.86
N GLN A 49 4.94 19.29 -2.31
CA GLN A 49 4.61 20.51 -3.02
C GLN A 49 5.44 21.69 -2.48
N LEU A 50 5.78 22.62 -3.36
CA LEU A 50 6.38 23.89 -2.97
C LEU A 50 5.31 24.89 -2.60
N PHE A 51 5.58 25.67 -1.55
CA PHE A 51 4.78 26.78 -1.12
C PHE A 51 5.67 27.97 -0.86
N ASP A 52 5.24 29.14 -1.29
CA ASP A 52 5.79 30.37 -0.77
C ASP A 52 5.36 30.54 0.70
N GLU A 53 6.29 30.96 1.58
CA GLU A 53 6.02 31.16 3.01
C GLU A 53 4.77 32.03 3.25
N GLN A 54 4.52 33.02 2.40
CA GLN A 54 3.35 33.90 2.54
C GLN A 54 2.02 33.13 2.49
N TYR A 55 1.96 31.99 1.79
CA TYR A 55 0.76 31.15 1.71
C TYR A 55 0.63 30.16 2.86
N LEU A 56 1.66 30.03 3.70
CA LEU A 56 1.66 29.19 4.91
C LEU A 56 1.30 30.00 6.17
N SER A 57 1.52 31.32 6.10
CA SER A 57 1.26 32.26 7.19
C SER A 57 -0.18 32.78 7.15
N LYS A 58 -0.87 32.76 8.31
CA LYS A 58 -2.24 33.29 8.44
C LYS A 58 -2.38 34.75 8.01
N ASN A 59 -1.33 35.55 8.22
CA ASN A 59 -1.33 36.99 7.94
C ASN A 59 -0.68 37.33 6.59
N GLY A 60 -0.25 36.33 5.82
CA GLY A 60 0.46 36.57 4.56
C GLY A 60 1.86 37.16 4.72
N GLN A 61 2.45 37.09 5.91
CA GLN A 61 3.77 37.65 6.23
C GLN A 61 4.85 36.58 6.25
N CYS A 62 6.04 36.93 5.79
CA CYS A 62 7.21 36.05 5.68
C CYS A 62 8.26 36.47 6.71
N THR A 63 8.11 36.00 7.93
CA THR A 63 8.93 36.41 9.09
C THR A 63 9.49 35.22 9.86
N GLY A 64 9.09 34.01 9.49
CA GLY A 64 9.48 32.76 10.12
C GLY A 64 10.45 31.96 9.27
N ARG A 65 10.55 30.67 9.60
CA ARG A 65 11.27 29.65 8.82
C ARG A 65 10.27 28.64 8.31
N CYS A 66 10.60 27.94 7.24
CA CYS A 66 9.72 26.87 6.73
C CYS A 66 9.44 25.79 7.78
N SER A 67 10.39 25.52 8.68
CA SER A 67 10.22 24.59 9.80
C SER A 67 9.17 24.99 10.83
N ASP A 68 8.75 26.26 10.87
CA ASP A 68 7.74 26.73 11.81
C ASP A 68 6.34 26.24 11.41
N TYR A 69 6.17 25.83 10.15
CA TYR A 69 4.93 25.31 9.58
C TYR A 69 4.90 23.77 9.61
N GLU A 70 5.01 23.19 10.80
CA GLU A 70 4.89 21.74 11.02
C GLU A 70 3.47 21.23 10.69
N ASP A 71 2.47 22.09 10.87
CA ASP A 71 1.05 21.85 10.63
C ASP A 71 0.33 23.19 10.36
N THR A 72 -0.16 23.39 9.14
CA THR A 72 -0.85 24.62 8.71
C THR A 72 -1.85 24.33 7.59
N TYR A 73 -2.45 25.38 7.04
CA TYR A 73 -3.36 25.33 5.90
C TYR A 73 -2.92 26.33 4.85
N TYR A 74 -3.40 26.14 3.62
CA TYR A 74 -3.17 27.13 2.57
C TYR A 74 -3.95 28.42 2.90
N HIS A 75 -3.23 29.55 2.98
CA HIS A 75 -3.79 30.87 3.22
C HIS A 75 -3.74 31.69 1.93
N TYR A 76 -4.90 31.84 1.30
CA TYR A 76 -5.00 32.65 0.08
C TYR A 76 -4.78 34.14 0.39
N ASN A 77 -3.94 34.79 -0.41
CA ASN A 77 -3.65 36.22 -0.29
C ASN A 77 -3.83 36.90 -1.66
N ASP A 78 -4.81 37.80 -1.76
CA ASP A 78 -5.16 38.55 -2.98
C ASP A 78 -4.10 39.58 -3.40
N HIS A 79 -3.13 39.87 -2.54
CA HIS A 79 -2.16 40.95 -2.72
C HIS A 79 -1.11 40.67 -3.82
N TYR A 80 -0.97 39.41 -4.28
CA TYR A 80 0.04 39.02 -5.29
C TYR A 80 -0.55 38.20 -6.46
N ASN A 81 -0.39 38.79 -7.64
CA ASN A 81 -0.77 38.43 -9.02
C ASN A 81 -1.41 37.04 -9.31
N LYS A 82 -2.60 37.05 -9.95
CA LYS A 82 -3.48 35.94 -10.37
C LYS A 82 -2.94 35.05 -11.51
N THR A 83 -1.66 34.70 -11.50
CA THR A 83 -1.11 33.84 -12.57
C THR A 83 -1.60 32.40 -12.42
N ILE A 84 -1.67 31.65 -13.55
CA ILE A 84 -1.99 30.21 -13.60
C ILE A 84 -1.17 29.41 -12.58
N VAL A 85 0.07 29.83 -12.32
CA VAL A 85 1.02 29.27 -11.36
C VAL A 85 0.46 29.21 -9.93
N ASN A 86 -0.36 30.20 -9.51
CA ASN A 86 -0.94 30.22 -8.16
C ASN A 86 -2.02 29.15 -7.94
N LYS A 87 -2.70 28.69 -9.01
CA LYS A 87 -3.64 27.57 -8.90
C LYS A 87 -2.92 26.23 -8.72
N LEU A 88 -1.65 26.14 -9.12
CA LEU A 88 -0.85 24.91 -9.09
C LEU A 88 -0.27 24.65 -7.70
N PHE A 89 -0.17 25.71 -6.88
CA PHE A 89 0.36 25.70 -5.52
C PHE A 89 -0.71 25.71 -4.42
N GLN A 90 -1.99 25.55 -4.76
CA GLN A 90 -3.04 25.41 -3.75
C GLN A 90 -2.99 24.03 -3.11
N CYS A 91 -3.14 23.99 -1.79
CA CYS A 91 -3.45 22.78 -1.05
C CYS A 91 -4.87 22.88 -0.52
N ASN A 92 -5.71 21.89 -0.82
CA ASN A 92 -7.13 21.94 -0.47
C ASN A 92 -7.38 21.74 1.03
N GLU A 93 -6.43 21.14 1.74
CA GLU A 93 -6.53 20.88 3.18
C GLU A 93 -5.24 21.24 3.91
N ARG A 94 -4.66 20.24 4.58
CA ARG A 94 -3.61 20.39 5.57
C ARG A 94 -2.26 20.34 4.87
N ILE A 95 -1.41 21.28 5.27
CA ILE A 95 -0.01 21.33 4.87
C ILE A 95 0.80 20.93 6.10
N VAL A 96 1.69 19.94 5.95
CA VAL A 96 2.44 19.39 7.07
C VAL A 96 3.91 19.22 6.73
N LYS A 97 4.76 19.25 7.77
CA LYS A 97 6.22 19.00 7.68
C LYS A 97 6.93 19.89 6.65
N CYS A 98 6.67 21.18 6.70
CA CYS A 98 7.40 22.14 5.87
C CYS A 98 8.88 22.23 6.27
N LYS A 99 9.74 22.38 5.26
CA LYS A 99 11.19 22.56 5.41
C LYS A 99 11.72 23.50 4.34
N ASP A 100 12.90 24.04 4.58
CA ASP A 100 13.60 24.85 3.58
C ASP A 100 13.99 23.98 2.36
N VAL A 101 13.96 24.59 1.18
CA VAL A 101 14.48 23.97 -0.03
C VAL A 101 16.00 24.07 0.00
N ASN A 102 16.67 22.91 -0.08
CA ASN A 102 18.13 22.80 0.03
C ASN A 102 18.76 22.19 -1.23
N PHE A 103 18.09 22.29 -2.37
CA PHE A 103 18.53 21.76 -3.66
C PHE A 103 17.95 22.60 -4.81
N ASP A 104 18.67 22.66 -5.93
CA ASP A 104 18.21 23.34 -7.13
C ASP A 104 17.19 22.47 -7.89
N ALA A 105 15.98 22.99 -8.04
CA ALA A 105 14.88 22.31 -8.73
C ALA A 105 14.28 23.21 -9.81
N THR A 106 13.82 22.60 -10.90
CA THR A 106 13.00 23.27 -11.92
C THR A 106 11.65 22.59 -11.99
N VAL A 107 10.59 23.37 -11.90
CA VAL A 107 9.23 22.82 -11.99
C VAL A 107 8.82 22.73 -13.44
N THR A 108 8.41 21.54 -13.89
CA THR A 108 7.78 21.33 -15.20
C THR A 108 6.29 21.09 -15.02
N LEU A 109 5.47 21.95 -15.59
CA LEU A 109 4.02 21.86 -15.48
C LEU A 109 3.49 21.14 -16.71
N HIS A 110 2.87 19.97 -16.53
CA HIS A 110 2.16 19.31 -17.63
C HIS A 110 0.68 19.74 -17.60
N VAL A 111 0.28 20.47 -18.64
CA VAL A 111 -1.04 21.11 -18.72
C VAL A 111 -2.17 20.08 -18.89
N ASP A 112 -1.90 18.95 -19.54
CA ASP A 112 -2.93 18.03 -20.03
C ASP A 112 -3.71 17.26 -18.95
N ASN A 113 -3.33 17.37 -17.67
CA ASN A 113 -4.07 16.74 -16.57
C ASN A 113 -3.97 17.51 -15.23
N MET A 114 -3.54 18.78 -15.24
CA MET A 114 -3.18 19.52 -14.01
C MET A 114 -2.17 18.75 -13.12
N MET A 115 -1.35 17.89 -13.74
CA MET A 115 -0.26 17.20 -13.05
C MET A 115 1.00 18.03 -13.20
N TYR A 116 1.46 18.61 -12.10
CA TYR A 116 2.75 19.29 -12.03
C TYR A 116 3.80 18.23 -11.75
N ARG A 117 4.89 18.19 -12.51
CA ARG A 117 6.05 17.33 -12.24
C ARG A 117 7.25 18.21 -11.91
N TYR A 118 7.76 18.09 -10.70
CA TYR A 118 8.99 18.76 -10.34
C TYR A 118 10.16 17.97 -10.93
N LYS A 119 11.07 18.65 -11.62
CA LYS A 119 12.29 18.08 -12.16
C LYS A 119 13.47 18.58 -11.33
N VAL A 120 14.23 17.66 -10.74
CA VAL A 120 15.50 18.00 -10.10
C VAL A 120 16.56 18.12 -11.18
N ASN A 121 17.32 19.21 -11.19
CA ASN A 121 18.20 19.55 -12.33
C ASN A 121 19.48 18.73 -12.41
N GLU A 122 19.93 18.12 -11.30
CA GLU A 122 21.30 17.61 -11.22
C GLU A 122 21.47 16.11 -11.53
N ASP A 123 20.44 15.28 -11.38
CA ASP A 123 20.60 13.84 -11.53
C ASP A 123 19.57 13.29 -12.52
N GLY A 124 20.00 12.54 -13.55
CA GLY A 124 19.14 11.91 -14.57
C GLY A 124 18.13 10.86 -14.07
N SER A 125 17.74 10.91 -12.79
CA SER A 125 16.74 10.05 -12.14
C SER A 125 15.35 10.22 -12.74
N ASP A 126 14.94 11.44 -13.09
CA ASP A 126 13.64 11.74 -13.71
C ASP A 126 13.43 10.98 -15.03
N PHE A 127 14.48 10.77 -15.82
CA PHE A 127 14.40 10.02 -17.08
C PHE A 127 13.98 8.56 -16.89
N ASN A 128 14.51 7.88 -15.87
CA ASN A 128 14.19 6.48 -15.60
C ASN A 128 12.76 6.31 -15.09
N VAL A 129 12.24 7.29 -14.37
CA VAL A 129 10.84 7.35 -13.91
C VAL A 129 9.89 7.46 -15.10
N ARG A 130 10.16 8.40 -16.02
CA ARG A 130 9.35 8.64 -17.24
C ARG A 130 9.21 7.37 -18.09
N LYS A 131 10.30 6.62 -18.27
CA LYS A 131 10.31 5.35 -19.00
C LYS A 131 9.42 4.28 -18.34
N THR A 132 9.35 4.26 -17.01
CA THR A 132 8.64 3.22 -16.27
C THR A 132 7.13 3.45 -16.20
N GLU A 133 6.68 4.70 -16.24
CA GLU A 133 5.24 5.05 -16.28
C GLU A 133 4.63 5.03 -17.69
N GLY A 134 5.38 4.59 -18.72
CA GLY A 134 4.93 4.63 -20.11
C GLY A 134 4.76 6.04 -20.68
N LEU A 135 5.33 7.05 -19.99
CA LEU A 135 5.39 8.42 -20.48
C LEU A 135 6.53 8.50 -21.51
N HIS A 136 6.22 8.10 -22.74
CA HIS A 136 7.10 8.34 -23.87
C HIS A 136 7.30 9.85 -24.03
N ASP A 137 8.53 10.34 -23.85
CA ASP A 137 8.97 11.47 -24.65
C ASP A 137 8.84 10.99 -26.09
N ARG A 138 7.79 11.45 -26.79
CA ARG A 138 7.91 11.52 -28.24
C ARG A 138 9.14 12.40 -28.46
N GLN A 139 10.23 11.79 -28.87
CA GLN A 139 11.37 12.48 -29.45
C GLN A 139 10.85 13.24 -30.69
N HIS A 140 10.22 14.39 -30.47
CA HIS A 140 10.02 15.37 -31.51
C HIS A 140 11.32 16.14 -31.66
N HIS A 141 12.28 15.47 -32.31
CA HIS A 141 13.43 16.12 -32.95
C HIS A 141 13.03 16.99 -34.15
N HIS A 142 11.75 17.30 -34.32
CA HIS A 142 11.28 18.22 -35.33
C HIS A 142 10.55 19.40 -34.69
N PHE A 143 11.23 20.53 -34.83
CA PHE A 143 10.78 21.91 -34.74
C PHE A 143 9.38 22.11 -35.33
N HIS A 144 8.31 21.81 -34.58
CA HIS A 144 6.96 22.23 -34.92
C HIS A 144 6.19 22.61 -33.65
N ARG A 145 5.58 23.79 -33.75
CA ARG A 145 4.88 24.54 -32.70
C ARG A 145 3.64 23.81 -32.18
N THR A 146 3.81 22.84 -31.29
CA THR A 146 2.81 22.58 -30.24
C THR A 146 3.18 23.45 -29.05
N HIS A 147 2.20 24.15 -28.48
CA HIS A 147 2.38 24.99 -27.30
C HIS A 147 2.61 24.12 -26.06
N ASP A 148 3.72 23.38 -26.05
CA ASP A 148 4.22 22.77 -24.83
C ASP A 148 4.78 23.91 -23.97
N LEU A 149 3.91 24.51 -23.16
CA LEU A 149 4.24 25.59 -22.24
C LEU A 149 5.06 25.03 -21.06
N TYR A 150 6.28 24.56 -21.34
CA TYR A 150 7.31 24.27 -20.35
C TYR A 150 7.79 25.59 -19.74
N ARG A 151 7.06 26.11 -18.76
CA ARG A 151 7.53 27.28 -18.01
C ARG A 151 8.49 26.80 -16.93
N ASN A 152 9.78 26.82 -17.23
CA ASN A 152 10.84 26.61 -16.24
C ASN A 152 10.72 27.70 -15.18
N TYR A 153 10.26 27.34 -13.99
CA TYR A 153 10.22 28.25 -12.85
C TYR A 153 11.50 28.05 -12.04
N SER A 154 12.35 29.08 -12.00
CA SER A 154 13.44 29.12 -11.03
C SER A 154 12.87 29.59 -9.70
N VAL A 155 12.91 28.70 -8.70
CA VAL A 155 12.39 28.89 -7.33
C VAL A 155 12.95 30.16 -6.67
N SER A 156 14.10 30.66 -7.12
CA SER A 156 14.79 31.82 -6.54
C SER A 156 14.40 33.19 -7.12
N SER A 157 13.57 33.27 -8.16
CA SER A 157 13.60 34.46 -9.04
C SER A 157 12.49 35.51 -8.88
N HIS A 158 11.40 35.28 -8.11
CA HIS A 158 10.24 36.18 -8.15
C HIS A 158 9.49 36.41 -6.82
N SER A 159 10.04 35.99 -5.68
CA SER A 159 9.39 36.15 -4.37
C SER A 159 10.26 36.95 -3.40
N GLN A 160 9.62 37.78 -2.56
CA GLN A 160 10.25 38.42 -1.39
C GLN A 160 10.39 37.46 -0.20
N CYS A 161 9.86 36.23 -0.33
CA CYS A 161 9.71 35.25 0.73
C CYS A 161 10.45 33.95 0.41
N VAL A 162 10.75 33.18 1.44
CA VAL A 162 11.40 31.87 1.27
C VAL A 162 10.40 30.88 0.66
N THR A 163 10.86 30.05 -0.27
CA THR A 163 10.08 28.91 -0.75
C THR A 163 10.32 27.69 0.14
N CYS A 164 9.23 27.11 0.61
CA CYS A 164 9.19 25.94 1.47
C CYS A 164 8.78 24.69 0.68
N LYS A 165 9.40 23.55 1.00
CA LYS A 165 8.91 22.23 0.58
C LYS A 165 8.07 21.63 1.69
N CYS A 166 6.83 21.25 1.40
CA CYS A 166 5.89 20.72 2.38
C CYS A 166 5.11 19.53 1.81
N TYR A 167 4.51 18.72 2.69
CA TYR A 167 3.52 17.75 2.24
C TYR A 167 2.14 18.37 2.23
N CYS A 168 1.47 18.31 1.08
CA CYS A 168 0.07 18.68 0.93
C CYS A 168 -0.79 17.44 1.05
N GLU A 169 -1.74 17.48 1.98
CA GLU A 169 -2.79 16.50 2.11
C GLU A 169 -3.99 16.93 1.24
N ASP A 170 -4.36 16.08 0.28
CA ASP A 170 -5.38 16.36 -0.73
C ASP A 170 -6.54 15.35 -0.58
N THR A 171 -7.28 15.42 0.54
CA THR A 171 -8.35 14.44 0.81
C THR A 171 -9.71 14.79 0.21
N HIS A 172 -9.92 16.06 -0.16
CA HIS A 172 -11.11 16.56 -0.87
C HIS A 172 -11.00 16.49 -2.40
N SER A 173 -9.81 16.23 -2.96
CA SER A 173 -9.70 16.01 -4.40
C SER A 173 -10.55 14.80 -4.80
N LYS A 174 -11.43 15.01 -5.77
CA LYS A 174 -12.26 13.94 -6.33
C LYS A 174 -11.42 12.80 -6.89
N ASN A 175 -10.14 13.02 -7.20
CA ASN A 175 -9.23 12.03 -7.77
C ASN A 175 -8.29 11.39 -6.73
N SER A 176 -8.47 11.69 -5.44
CA SER A 176 -7.66 11.15 -4.35
C SER A 176 -8.01 9.68 -4.08
N ILE A 177 -7.01 8.81 -4.18
CA ILE A 177 -7.08 7.39 -3.81
C ILE A 177 -6.45 7.28 -2.43
N ARG A 178 -7.27 7.03 -1.41
CA ARG A 178 -6.83 7.10 -0.01
C ARG A 178 -7.46 6.07 0.89
N SER A 179 -8.41 5.30 0.38
CA SER A 179 -9.26 4.45 1.20
C SER A 179 -9.01 3.00 0.90
N PHE A 180 -9.00 2.17 1.94
CA PHE A 180 -9.17 0.73 1.81
C PHE A 180 -10.62 0.38 2.11
N CYS A 181 -11.21 -0.55 1.36
CA CYS A 181 -12.55 -1.01 1.67
C CYS A 181 -12.52 -1.92 2.90
N LEU A 182 -13.29 -1.58 3.93
CA LEU A 182 -13.37 -2.34 5.17
C LEU A 182 -14.50 -3.38 5.16
N ASP A 183 -15.22 -3.50 4.05
CA ASP A 183 -16.24 -4.53 3.90
C ASP A 183 -15.59 -5.91 3.93
N THR A 184 -16.25 -6.84 4.62
CA THR A 184 -15.88 -8.26 4.59
C THR A 184 -16.18 -8.83 3.21
N VAL A 185 -15.25 -9.61 2.68
CA VAL A 185 -15.41 -10.37 1.44
C VAL A 185 -15.42 -11.85 1.80
N GLN A 186 -16.53 -12.53 1.54
CA GLN A 186 -16.74 -13.94 1.91
C GLN A 186 -17.01 -14.79 0.67
N SER A 187 -16.61 -16.05 0.71
CA SER A 187 -17.05 -17.06 -0.25
C SER A 187 -18.49 -17.48 0.03
N LEU A 188 -19.10 -18.17 -0.93
CA LEU A 188 -20.41 -18.81 -0.78
C LEU A 188 -20.31 -20.08 0.08
N ALA A 189 -19.89 -19.93 1.34
CA ALA A 189 -19.60 -21.06 2.23
C ALA A 189 -20.81 -21.96 2.49
N GLU A 190 -22.04 -21.40 2.48
CA GLU A 190 -23.29 -22.17 2.54
C GLU A 190 -23.49 -23.11 1.32
N GLU A 191 -22.80 -22.85 0.21
CA GLU A 191 -22.80 -23.66 -1.01
C GLU A 191 -21.48 -24.43 -1.18
N GLU A 192 -20.75 -24.66 -0.09
CA GLU A 192 -19.44 -25.33 -0.06
C GLU A 192 -18.30 -24.57 -0.77
N TYR A 193 -18.43 -23.25 -1.04
CA TYR A 193 -17.32 -22.50 -1.64
C TYR A 193 -16.30 -22.04 -0.61
N VAL A 194 -15.02 -22.22 -0.95
CA VAL A 194 -13.87 -21.76 -0.17
C VAL A 194 -12.98 -20.85 -0.99
N ILE A 195 -12.12 -20.08 -0.33
CA ILE A 195 -11.17 -19.19 -1.00
C ILE A 195 -9.98 -20.00 -1.54
N THR A 196 -9.62 -19.73 -2.80
CA THR A 196 -8.48 -20.35 -3.51
C THR A 196 -7.44 -19.32 -3.96
N GLY A 197 -7.73 -18.03 -3.81
CA GLY A 197 -6.81 -16.96 -4.18
C GLY A 197 -7.25 -15.57 -3.75
N LEU A 198 -6.34 -14.61 -3.86
CA LEU A 198 -6.50 -13.24 -3.38
C LEU A 198 -5.82 -12.25 -4.33
N ARG A 199 -6.40 -11.05 -4.48
CA ARG A 199 -5.72 -9.91 -5.10
C ARG A 199 -6.16 -8.58 -4.51
N LEU A 200 -5.34 -7.56 -4.74
CA LEU A 200 -5.69 -6.15 -4.49
C LEU A 200 -6.07 -5.49 -5.81
N VAL A 201 -7.09 -4.65 -5.79
CA VAL A 201 -7.48 -3.81 -6.94
C VAL A 201 -7.93 -2.43 -6.46
N ILE A 202 -7.91 -1.44 -7.35
CA ILE A 202 -8.59 -0.16 -7.10
C ILE A 202 -9.87 -0.13 -7.92
N ARG A 203 -11.00 0.10 -7.26
CA ARG A 203 -12.31 0.37 -7.88
C ARG A 203 -12.91 1.60 -7.25
N GLU A 204 -13.46 2.48 -8.08
CA GLU A 204 -14.08 3.73 -7.60
C GLU A 204 -13.19 4.51 -6.62
N LYS A 205 -11.86 4.46 -6.84
CA LYS A 205 -10.82 5.14 -6.02
C LYS A 205 -10.67 4.60 -4.58
N VAL A 206 -11.18 3.40 -4.34
CA VAL A 206 -11.00 2.63 -3.10
C VAL A 206 -10.19 1.38 -3.42
N VAL A 207 -9.28 0.99 -2.52
CA VAL A 207 -8.53 -0.27 -2.62
C VAL A 207 -9.40 -1.40 -2.07
N HIS A 208 -9.68 -2.41 -2.89
CA HIS A 208 -10.46 -3.59 -2.55
C HIS A 208 -9.57 -4.82 -2.40
N LEU A 209 -9.98 -5.73 -1.51
CA LEU A 209 -9.63 -7.15 -1.59
C LEU A 209 -10.63 -7.83 -2.51
N GLU A 210 -10.15 -8.68 -3.40
CA GLU A 210 -10.98 -9.61 -4.16
C GLU A 210 -10.48 -11.03 -3.92
N ILE A 211 -11.41 -11.97 -3.86
CA ILE A 211 -11.12 -13.39 -3.62
C ILE A 211 -11.45 -14.21 -4.87
N GLN A 212 -10.63 -15.21 -5.14
CA GLN A 212 -11.01 -16.31 -6.01
C GLN A 212 -11.62 -17.40 -5.13
N GLN A 213 -12.72 -17.98 -5.56
CA GLN A 213 -13.40 -19.06 -4.85
C GLN A 213 -13.67 -20.25 -5.77
N GLY A 214 -13.80 -21.43 -5.17
CA GLY A 214 -14.23 -22.66 -5.83
C GLY A 214 -14.93 -23.59 -4.85
N GLN A 215 -15.81 -24.44 -5.37
CA GLN A 215 -16.60 -25.37 -4.57
C GLN A 215 -15.71 -26.50 -4.05
N LEU A 216 -15.76 -26.72 -2.74
CA LEU A 216 -15.14 -27.82 -2.03
C LEU A 216 -15.99 -29.08 -2.20
N VAL A 217 -15.36 -30.18 -2.59
CA VAL A 217 -15.98 -31.49 -2.76
C VAL A 217 -14.98 -32.52 -2.23
N ASN A 218 -15.32 -33.17 -1.12
CA ASN A 218 -14.47 -34.17 -0.45
C ASN A 218 -13.04 -33.65 -0.18
N GLY A 219 -12.91 -32.41 0.27
CA GLY A 219 -11.61 -31.77 0.54
C GLY A 219 -10.85 -31.24 -0.69
N PHE A 220 -11.37 -31.42 -1.91
CA PHE A 220 -10.76 -30.91 -3.15
C PHE A 220 -11.61 -29.83 -3.80
N ILE A 221 -10.98 -28.94 -4.58
CA ILE A 221 -11.74 -27.94 -5.33
C ILE A 221 -12.22 -28.52 -6.66
N ASN A 222 -13.51 -28.38 -6.93
CA ASN A 222 -14.05 -28.58 -8.26
C ASN A 222 -13.55 -27.47 -9.20
N GLN A 223 -12.57 -27.79 -10.05
CA GLN A 223 -11.87 -26.83 -10.90
C GLN A 223 -12.81 -26.09 -11.87
N SER A 224 -13.95 -26.68 -12.27
CA SER A 224 -14.90 -26.03 -13.18
C SER A 224 -15.73 -24.93 -12.51
N THR A 225 -15.71 -24.84 -11.18
CA THR A 225 -16.47 -23.84 -10.40
C THR A 225 -15.63 -22.61 -10.04
N VAL A 226 -14.34 -22.63 -10.35
CA VAL A 226 -13.39 -21.60 -9.91
C VAL A 226 -13.68 -20.27 -10.60
N HIS A 227 -13.97 -19.24 -9.82
CA HIS A 227 -14.23 -17.89 -10.34
C HIS A 227 -13.85 -16.80 -9.32
N TRP A 228 -13.70 -15.57 -9.80
CA TRP A 228 -13.47 -14.41 -8.95
C TRP A 228 -14.79 -13.87 -8.39
N SER A 229 -14.85 -13.67 -7.08
CA SER A 229 -15.92 -12.91 -6.43
C SER A 229 -15.53 -11.43 -6.39
N ILE A 230 -16.24 -10.62 -7.19
CA ILE A 230 -15.90 -9.21 -7.43
C ILE A 230 -16.99 -8.32 -6.83
N LYS A 231 -16.58 -7.39 -5.97
CA LYS A 231 -17.44 -6.32 -5.45
C LYS A 231 -17.01 -4.97 -6.04
N ASN A 232 -17.90 -4.33 -6.81
CA ASN A 232 -17.60 -3.07 -7.50
C ASN A 232 -17.76 -1.82 -6.63
N TRP A 233 -18.34 -1.94 -5.44
CA TRP A 233 -18.67 -0.83 -4.56
C TRP A 233 -18.20 -1.12 -3.13
N CYS A 234 -18.01 -0.07 -2.32
CA CYS A 234 -17.61 -0.19 -0.91
C CYS A 234 -18.60 0.53 0.01
N THR A 235 -19.17 -0.19 0.98
CA THR A 235 -20.06 0.37 2.01
C THR A 235 -19.27 1.16 3.03
N MET A 236 -18.16 0.58 3.50
CA MET A 236 -17.35 1.12 4.59
C MET A 236 -15.93 1.47 4.10
N PRO A 237 -15.75 2.62 3.43
CA PRO A 237 -14.42 3.09 3.10
C PRO A 237 -13.66 3.48 4.38
N GLY A 238 -12.44 2.97 4.53
CA GLY A 238 -11.50 3.36 5.56
C GLY A 238 -10.50 4.37 5.03
N PRO A 239 -10.74 5.69 5.12
CA PRO A 239 -9.86 6.70 4.55
C PRO A 239 -8.57 6.86 5.35
N MET A 240 -7.44 6.94 4.65
CA MET A 240 -6.17 7.38 5.19
C MET A 240 -6.08 8.91 5.19
N ASN A 241 -5.25 9.41 6.09
CA ASN A 241 -4.82 10.80 6.22
C ASN A 241 -3.36 10.81 6.68
N TYR A 242 -2.76 12.00 6.87
CA TYR A 242 -1.39 12.05 7.37
C TYR A 242 -1.23 11.21 8.65
N ASP A 243 -2.03 11.39 9.69
CA ASP A 243 -1.81 10.71 10.97
C ASP A 243 -2.13 9.20 10.96
N SER A 244 -3.00 8.76 10.05
CA SER A 244 -3.55 7.39 9.93
C SER A 244 -3.23 6.76 8.58
N ARG A 245 -1.94 6.54 8.32
CA ARG A 245 -1.40 5.97 7.08
C ARG A 245 -0.56 4.72 7.30
N ALA A 246 -0.80 4.00 8.40
CA ALA A 246 -0.03 2.83 8.78
C ALA A 246 -0.76 1.53 8.43
N PHE A 247 -0.02 0.50 8.02
CA PHE A 247 -0.55 -0.81 7.67
C PHE A 247 0.27 -1.91 8.38
N GLN A 248 -0.42 -2.85 9.04
CA GLN A 248 0.20 -3.98 9.74
C GLN A 248 0.57 -5.09 8.76
N LEU A 249 1.81 -5.57 8.84
CA LEU A 249 2.35 -6.59 7.94
C LEU A 249 2.22 -7.95 8.63
N ASP A 250 1.02 -8.49 8.53
CA ASP A 250 0.56 -9.63 9.31
C ASP A 250 0.40 -10.88 8.41
N GLU A 251 0.64 -12.04 9.01
CA GLU A 251 0.28 -13.36 8.49
C GLU A 251 -0.69 -14.03 9.47
N ILE A 252 -1.82 -14.46 8.95
CA ILE A 252 -2.82 -15.20 9.72
C ILE A 252 -2.92 -16.59 9.12
N ILE A 253 -2.64 -17.59 9.95
CA ILE A 253 -2.79 -19.02 9.65
C ILE A 253 -3.92 -19.54 10.52
N LEU A 254 -4.88 -20.22 9.91
CA LEU A 254 -6.02 -20.83 10.58
C LEU A 254 -5.61 -22.16 11.25
N PRO A 255 -6.38 -22.63 12.25
CA PRO A 255 -6.28 -23.99 12.78
C PRO A 255 -6.32 -25.08 11.70
N GLU A 256 -5.85 -26.29 12.04
CA GLU A 256 -5.65 -27.36 11.06
C GLU A 256 -6.93 -27.87 10.40
N ASP A 257 -8.04 -27.78 11.12
CA ASP A 257 -9.37 -28.22 10.71
C ASP A 257 -10.13 -27.11 9.96
N GLN A 258 -9.49 -25.98 9.66
CA GLN A 258 -10.16 -24.82 9.07
C GLN A 258 -9.59 -24.42 7.71
N VAL A 259 -10.48 -23.91 6.87
CA VAL A 259 -10.17 -23.30 5.59
C VAL A 259 -10.68 -21.87 5.56
N LEU A 260 -10.03 -21.04 4.73
CA LEU A 260 -10.37 -19.64 4.60
C LEU A 260 -11.65 -19.46 3.77
N THR A 261 -12.62 -18.79 4.36
CA THR A 261 -13.92 -18.47 3.72
C THR A 261 -14.22 -16.97 3.72
N GLY A 262 -13.42 -16.15 4.41
CA GLY A 262 -13.54 -14.71 4.31
C GLY A 262 -12.28 -13.93 4.64
N VAL A 263 -12.21 -12.71 4.13
CA VAL A 263 -11.13 -11.75 4.36
C VAL A 263 -11.68 -10.35 4.50
N GLN A 264 -10.99 -9.49 5.26
CA GLN A 264 -11.31 -8.06 5.32
C GLN A 264 -10.11 -7.22 5.71
N PHE A 265 -10.17 -5.93 5.39
CA PHE A 265 -9.35 -4.95 6.07
C PHE A 265 -10.03 -4.46 7.34
N ASN A 266 -9.24 -4.33 8.39
CA ASN A 266 -9.64 -3.72 9.66
C ASN A 266 -8.95 -2.37 9.82
N ARG A 267 -9.58 -1.46 10.55
CA ARG A 267 -8.94 -0.23 11.01
C ARG A 267 -8.99 -0.15 12.53
N TYR A 268 -7.82 -0.15 13.15
CA TYR A 268 -7.67 0.16 14.56
C TYR A 268 -7.50 1.67 14.70
N ASN A 269 -8.44 2.32 15.38
CA ASN A 269 -8.20 3.66 15.91
C ASN A 269 -7.49 3.51 17.25
N SER A 270 -6.23 3.95 17.34
CA SER A 270 -5.54 4.01 18.63
C SER A 270 -6.33 4.91 19.58
N LYS A 271 -6.65 4.40 20.78
CA LYS A 271 -7.19 5.24 21.87
C LYS A 271 -6.14 6.24 22.37
N THR A 272 -4.85 5.97 22.17
CA THR A 272 -3.77 6.90 22.52
C THR A 272 -3.60 7.92 21.40
N LYS A 273 -3.80 9.18 21.79
CA LYS A 273 -3.44 10.34 20.99
C LYS A 273 -1.95 10.60 21.18
N VAL A 274 -1.16 10.60 20.11
CA VAL A 274 0.24 11.09 20.15
C VAL A 274 0.20 12.49 19.58
N HIS A 275 0.60 13.50 20.36
CA HIS A 275 0.44 14.93 20.02
C HIS A 275 -1.01 15.33 19.64
N GLY A 276 -2.02 14.69 20.24
CA GLY A 276 -3.42 14.98 19.95
C GLY A 276 -4.05 14.12 18.82
N PHE A 277 -3.27 13.31 18.11
CA PHE A 277 -3.74 12.53 16.95
C PHE A 277 -3.85 11.03 17.24
N SER A 278 -4.98 10.42 16.88
CA SER A 278 -5.18 8.97 16.91
C SER A 278 -4.38 8.33 15.77
N VAL A 279 -3.38 7.51 16.09
CA VAL A 279 -2.61 6.78 15.07
C VAL A 279 -3.43 5.58 14.60
N GLY A 280 -4.21 5.78 13.54
CA GLY A 280 -4.97 4.71 12.90
C GLY A 280 -4.04 3.71 12.21
N ARG A 281 -4.24 2.41 12.43
CA ARG A 281 -3.53 1.34 11.73
C ARG A 281 -4.50 0.41 11.02
N PHE A 282 -4.24 0.14 9.74
CA PHE A 282 -4.94 -0.88 8.99
C PHE A 282 -4.32 -2.26 9.26
N SER A 283 -5.12 -3.32 9.20
CA SER A 283 -4.63 -4.70 9.30
C SER A 283 -5.50 -5.63 8.46
N LEU A 284 -5.01 -6.84 8.23
CA LEU A 284 -5.82 -7.92 7.69
C LEU A 284 -6.70 -8.52 8.79
N GLY A 285 -7.82 -9.12 8.40
CA GLY A 285 -8.64 -10.03 9.18
C GLY A 285 -9.17 -11.14 8.28
N VAL A 286 -9.49 -12.28 8.87
CA VAL A 286 -9.94 -13.48 8.14
C VAL A 286 -11.18 -14.08 8.80
N ILE A 287 -11.88 -14.93 8.06
CA ILE A 287 -12.91 -15.83 8.57
C ILE A 287 -12.51 -17.23 8.16
N GLY A 288 -12.44 -18.12 9.14
CA GLY A 288 -12.20 -19.55 8.96
C GLY A 288 -13.49 -20.33 9.17
N THR A 289 -13.66 -21.38 8.38
CA THR A 289 -14.75 -22.34 8.52
C THR A 289 -14.15 -23.73 8.70
N THR A 290 -14.68 -24.49 9.67
CA THR A 290 -14.23 -25.85 9.95
C THR A 290 -14.61 -26.78 8.80
N VAL A 291 -13.74 -27.75 8.52
CA VAL A 291 -13.94 -28.82 7.56
C VAL A 291 -14.10 -30.11 8.34
N ASP A 292 -15.20 -30.82 8.11
CA ASP A 292 -15.47 -32.11 8.74
C ASP A 292 -14.50 -33.21 8.23
N PRO A 293 -14.42 -34.37 8.89
CA PRO A 293 -13.60 -35.48 8.42
C PRO A 293 -13.97 -36.04 7.04
N ALA A 294 -15.17 -35.75 6.53
CA ALA A 294 -15.61 -36.12 5.18
C ALA A 294 -15.18 -35.11 4.11
N GLY A 295 -14.66 -33.95 4.51
CA GLY A 295 -14.18 -32.89 3.62
C GLY A 295 -15.24 -31.85 3.24
N ASN A 296 -16.31 -31.67 4.03
CA ASN A 296 -17.36 -30.66 3.84
C ASN A 296 -17.25 -29.53 4.86
N LEU A 297 -17.86 -28.37 4.58
CA LEU A 297 -17.85 -27.21 5.46
C LEU A 297 -18.88 -27.30 6.60
N GLU A 298 -18.42 -27.07 7.83
CA GLU A 298 -19.28 -26.89 9.00
C GLU A 298 -19.58 -25.40 9.21
N VAL A 299 -20.62 -24.91 8.54
CA VAL A 299 -20.98 -23.48 8.49
C VAL A 299 -21.51 -22.94 9.82
N GLU A 300 -22.06 -23.79 10.70
CA GLU A 300 -22.64 -23.36 11.98
C GLU A 300 -21.60 -22.79 12.97
N ASN A 301 -20.30 -23.03 12.73
CA ASN A 301 -19.19 -22.68 13.63
C ASN A 301 -18.22 -21.63 13.04
N TRP A 302 -18.71 -20.54 12.45
CA TRP A 302 -17.82 -19.49 11.93
C TRP A 302 -17.09 -18.75 13.05
N PHE A 303 -15.75 -18.73 12.98
CA PHE A 303 -14.94 -18.03 13.97
C PHE A 303 -14.77 -16.55 13.60
N PRO A 304 -14.99 -15.62 14.55
CA PRO A 304 -14.81 -14.21 14.29
C PRO A 304 -13.32 -13.87 14.15
N HIS A 305 -13.07 -12.82 13.36
CA HIS A 305 -11.75 -12.33 12.93
C HIS A 305 -10.57 -12.70 13.84
N HIS A 306 -9.71 -13.60 13.36
CA HIS A 306 -8.40 -13.83 13.98
C HIS A 306 -7.63 -12.50 14.01
N ARG A 307 -7.35 -12.02 15.22
CA ARG A 307 -6.59 -10.79 15.45
C ARG A 307 -5.24 -11.12 16.06
N ILE A 308 -4.21 -10.59 15.45
CA ILE A 308 -2.85 -10.78 15.93
C ILE A 308 -2.56 -9.73 17.00
N GLN A 309 -2.53 -10.20 18.25
CA GLN A 309 -2.14 -9.40 19.40
C GLN A 309 -0.61 -9.31 19.47
N GLY A 310 -0.08 -8.11 19.71
CA GLY A 310 1.36 -7.92 19.86
C GLY A 310 1.85 -6.52 19.50
N LYS A 311 2.96 -6.13 20.11
CA LYS A 311 3.67 -4.89 19.77
C LYS A 311 4.37 -5.08 18.43
N ARG A 312 4.05 -4.20 17.48
CA ARG A 312 4.71 -4.13 16.16
C ARG A 312 5.71 -2.98 16.13
N LYS A 313 6.83 -3.17 15.43
CA LYS A 313 7.84 -2.14 15.17
C LYS A 313 7.61 -1.52 13.79
N VAL A 314 7.89 -0.23 13.66
CA VAL A 314 7.85 0.44 12.35
C VAL A 314 8.99 -0.08 11.48
N LEU A 315 8.68 -0.46 10.25
CA LEU A 315 9.67 -0.69 9.21
C LEU A 315 9.86 0.62 8.44
N LEU A 316 11.04 1.22 8.57
CA LEU A 316 11.37 2.50 7.94
C LEU A 316 11.77 2.26 6.48
N ILE A 317 11.23 3.09 5.59
CA ILE A 317 11.61 3.16 4.18
C ILE A 317 12.48 4.40 4.05
N SER A 318 13.79 4.23 3.91
CA SER A 318 14.76 5.34 3.88
C SER A 318 15.09 5.75 2.44
N ASP A 319 14.99 7.05 2.14
CA ASP A 319 15.49 7.76 0.94
C ASP A 319 15.37 6.93 -0.34
N SER A 320 14.13 6.52 -0.61
CA SER A 320 13.82 5.57 -1.66
C SER A 320 13.46 6.28 -2.95
N ASN A 321 14.15 5.90 -4.03
CA ASN A 321 13.74 6.17 -5.40
C ASN A 321 12.42 5.44 -5.68
N ILE A 322 11.59 6.03 -6.53
CA ILE A 322 10.28 5.50 -6.96
C ILE A 322 10.38 4.42 -8.03
N SER A 323 11.58 4.13 -8.54
CA SER A 323 11.75 3.16 -9.61
C SER A 323 11.05 1.85 -9.24
N LEU A 324 10.07 1.47 -10.07
CA LEU A 324 9.20 0.32 -9.79
C LEU A 324 9.95 -1.01 -9.88
N ILE A 325 11.09 -1.02 -10.58
CA ILE A 325 11.90 -2.22 -10.81
C ILE A 325 13.32 -1.98 -10.31
N PRO A 326 13.71 -2.53 -9.15
CA PRO A 326 15.12 -2.68 -8.84
C PRO A 326 15.78 -3.66 -9.85
N PRO A 327 17.05 -3.47 -10.25
CA PRO A 327 17.75 -4.28 -11.26
C PRO A 327 17.81 -5.80 -11.02
N SER A 328 17.35 -6.29 -9.87
CA SER A 328 17.37 -7.72 -9.51
C SER A 328 16.09 -8.17 -8.80
N GLY A 329 15.00 -7.42 -8.98
CA GLY A 329 13.74 -7.65 -8.29
C GLY A 329 13.77 -7.29 -6.79
N SER A 330 12.59 -7.26 -6.20
CA SER A 330 12.33 -7.02 -4.79
C SER A 330 12.28 -8.35 -4.02
N LYS A 331 12.54 -8.27 -2.71
CA LYS A 331 12.46 -9.41 -1.78
C LYS A 331 11.64 -9.00 -0.57
N GLU A 332 10.98 -9.95 0.08
CA GLU A 332 10.32 -9.71 1.36
C GLU A 332 11.34 -9.20 2.40
N ILE A 333 11.09 -8.01 2.95
CA ILE A 333 11.90 -7.39 4.01
C ILE A 333 11.14 -7.41 5.34
N SER A 334 9.81 -7.45 5.29
CA SER A 334 9.00 -7.53 6.49
C SER A 334 9.18 -8.85 7.24
N THR A 335 9.08 -8.79 8.56
CA THR A 335 8.89 -9.98 9.38
C THR A 335 7.42 -10.03 9.76
N PRO A 336 6.71 -11.11 9.41
CA PRO A 336 5.29 -11.28 9.74
C PRO A 336 5.01 -11.00 11.21
N ASN A 337 3.90 -10.31 11.49
CA ASN A 337 3.36 -10.08 12.84
C ASN A 337 4.25 -9.24 13.76
N LYS A 338 5.43 -8.81 13.29
CA LYS A 338 6.39 -7.98 14.02
C LYS A 338 6.51 -6.58 13.44
N HIS A 339 6.18 -6.39 12.17
CA HIS A 339 6.33 -5.11 11.48
C HIS A 339 5.00 -4.46 11.10
N TYR A 340 5.03 -3.13 11.06
CA TYR A 340 4.05 -2.33 10.33
C TYR A 340 4.79 -1.30 9.49
N ILE A 341 4.19 -0.88 8.39
CA ILE A 341 4.74 0.16 7.51
C ILE A 341 3.87 1.41 7.61
N LYS A 342 4.45 2.57 7.32
CA LYS A 342 3.70 3.80 7.10
C LYS A 342 3.86 4.19 5.66
N PHE A 343 2.76 4.40 4.96
CA PHE A 343 2.82 5.05 3.65
C PHE A 343 3.37 6.46 3.84
N HIS A 344 4.23 6.91 2.94
CA HIS A 344 4.71 8.28 2.94
C HIS A 344 5.11 8.70 1.53
N PRO A 345 5.21 10.01 1.30
CA PRO A 345 5.74 10.51 0.05
C PRO A 345 7.20 10.08 -0.11
N SER A 346 7.56 9.68 -1.32
CA SER A 346 8.92 9.37 -1.75
C SER A 346 9.91 10.52 -1.51
N ASP A 347 11.18 10.29 -1.82
CA ASP A 347 12.21 11.26 -1.48
C ASP A 347 12.17 12.52 -2.36
N TRP A 348 12.42 13.67 -1.73
CA TRP A 348 12.44 14.96 -2.41
C TRP A 348 13.51 15.06 -3.50
N LYS A 349 14.66 14.40 -3.33
CA LYS A 349 15.75 14.41 -4.31
C LYS A 349 15.44 13.55 -5.54
N TYR A 350 14.80 12.39 -5.35
CA TYR A 350 14.63 11.43 -6.44
C TYR A 350 13.42 11.71 -7.32
N ASP A 351 12.30 12.12 -6.74
CA ASP A 351 11.06 12.37 -7.47
C ASP A 351 10.24 13.51 -6.87
N PHE A 352 10.87 14.35 -6.04
CA PHE A 352 10.20 15.47 -5.39
C PHE A 352 9.02 15.07 -4.51
N ALA A 353 9.08 13.87 -3.91
CA ALA A 353 8.04 13.36 -3.04
C ALA A 353 6.65 13.30 -3.70
N GLN A 354 6.59 13.07 -5.01
CA GLN A 354 5.34 13.08 -5.76
C GLN A 354 4.55 11.78 -5.64
N HIS A 355 5.21 10.68 -5.27
CA HIS A 355 4.58 9.37 -5.16
C HIS A 355 4.41 8.95 -3.71
N MET A 356 3.27 8.34 -3.41
CA MET A 356 3.11 7.60 -2.17
C MET A 356 3.73 6.22 -2.31
N ILE A 357 4.66 5.92 -1.41
CA ILE A 357 5.31 4.63 -1.28
C ILE A 357 4.98 4.01 0.10
N PRO A 358 4.95 2.67 0.21
CA PRO A 358 5.12 1.72 -0.89
C PRO A 358 3.91 1.67 -1.84
N PHE A 359 4.11 1.12 -3.03
CA PHE A 359 3.03 0.83 -3.96
C PHE A 359 2.21 -0.40 -3.51
N LEU A 360 1.08 -0.64 -4.17
CA LEU A 360 0.24 -1.82 -3.96
C LEU A 360 0.53 -2.82 -5.09
N ASP A 361 0.87 -4.07 -4.77
CA ASP A 361 0.99 -5.14 -5.77
C ASP A 361 -0.39 -5.71 -6.10
N PHE A 362 -0.78 -5.64 -7.38
CA PHE A 362 -2.09 -6.08 -7.88
C PHE A 362 -2.06 -7.47 -8.50
N GLN A 363 -0.89 -8.11 -8.57
CA GLN A 363 -0.80 -9.46 -9.10
C GLN A 363 -1.67 -10.41 -8.28
N GLU A 364 -2.44 -11.25 -8.98
CA GLU A 364 -3.25 -12.28 -8.35
C GLU A 364 -2.37 -13.33 -7.69
N VAL A 365 -2.73 -13.76 -6.50
CA VAL A 365 -2.06 -14.84 -5.79
C VAL A 365 -3.05 -15.97 -5.66
N VAL A 366 -2.87 -17.00 -6.48
CA VAL A 366 -3.77 -18.15 -6.61
C VAL A 366 -2.99 -19.45 -6.46
N THR A 367 -3.69 -20.51 -6.09
CA THR A 367 -3.19 -21.89 -6.15
C THR A 367 -3.38 -22.47 -7.55
N GLU A 368 -2.39 -23.21 -8.06
CA GLU A 368 -2.49 -23.92 -9.33
C GLU A 368 -2.08 -25.40 -9.14
N PRO A 369 -2.99 -26.38 -9.31
CA PRO A 369 -4.44 -26.21 -9.50
C PRO A 369 -5.12 -25.54 -8.29
N ALA A 370 -6.39 -25.13 -8.42
CA ALA A 370 -7.11 -24.48 -7.34
C ALA A 370 -7.21 -25.42 -6.12
N SER A 371 -6.85 -24.93 -4.93
CA SER A 371 -6.91 -25.67 -3.67
C SER A 371 -7.38 -24.77 -2.53
N PRO A 372 -7.97 -25.33 -1.45
CA PRO A 372 -8.33 -24.54 -0.28
C PRO A 372 -7.08 -23.89 0.32
N ILE A 373 -7.20 -22.63 0.76
CA ILE A 373 -6.12 -21.93 1.48
C ILE A 373 -6.44 -21.89 2.97
N ILE A 374 -5.40 -21.97 3.80
CA ILE A 374 -5.50 -22.01 5.26
C ILE A 374 -5.01 -20.71 5.91
N GLY A 375 -4.55 -19.77 5.11
CA GLY A 375 -4.01 -18.53 5.63
C GLY A 375 -3.69 -17.51 4.54
N VAL A 376 -3.53 -16.28 4.99
CA VAL A 376 -3.24 -15.12 4.15
C VAL A 376 -2.31 -14.17 4.89
N GLY A 377 -1.56 -13.38 4.14
CA GLY A 377 -0.76 -12.31 4.71
C GLY A 377 -0.62 -11.12 3.78
N ILE A 378 -0.28 -9.98 4.38
CA ILE A 378 0.21 -8.80 3.67
C ILE A 378 1.66 -8.59 4.10
N TYR A 379 2.56 -8.54 3.12
CA TYR A 379 3.98 -8.35 3.37
C TYR A 379 4.52 -7.16 2.60
N TYR A 380 5.68 -6.66 3.04
CA TYR A 380 6.42 -5.62 2.35
C TYR A 380 7.63 -6.24 1.65
N LYS A 381 7.69 -6.05 0.32
CA LYS A 381 8.85 -6.40 -0.49
C LYS A 381 9.50 -5.16 -1.08
N SER A 382 10.82 -5.10 -1.01
CA SER A 382 11.57 -3.99 -1.56
C SER A 382 13.04 -4.37 -1.80
N ARG A 383 13.84 -3.38 -2.16
CA ARG A 383 15.30 -3.40 -2.19
C ARG A 383 15.83 -2.07 -1.68
N ARG A 384 17.06 -2.07 -1.16
CA ARG A 384 17.74 -0.85 -0.69
C ARG A 384 17.69 0.25 -1.76
N GLY A 385 17.20 1.42 -1.40
CA GLY A 385 17.06 2.58 -2.28
C GLY A 385 15.77 2.63 -3.10
N TYR A 386 14.82 1.71 -2.87
CA TYR A 386 13.54 1.65 -3.61
C TYR A 386 12.34 1.67 -2.66
N GLY A 387 11.22 2.23 -3.12
CA GLY A 387 10.00 2.38 -2.29
C GLY A 387 9.31 1.06 -1.99
N GLY A 388 9.39 0.10 -2.92
CA GLY A 388 8.84 -1.25 -2.78
C GLY A 388 7.32 -1.32 -2.87
N PHE A 389 6.79 -2.49 -2.50
CA PHE A 389 5.39 -2.84 -2.60
C PHE A 389 4.89 -3.46 -1.29
N ILE A 390 3.65 -3.17 -0.92
CA ILE A 390 2.87 -4.10 -0.11
C ILE A 390 2.16 -5.09 -1.03
N ALA A 391 2.23 -6.37 -0.69
CA ALA A 391 1.72 -7.44 -1.54
C ALA A 391 0.93 -8.48 -0.73
N PRO A 392 -0.13 -9.06 -1.31
CA PRO A 392 -0.80 -10.21 -0.73
C PRO A 392 0.04 -11.48 -0.87
N LYS A 393 -0.17 -12.41 0.05
CA LYS A 393 0.29 -13.81 -0.04
C LYS A 393 -0.74 -14.76 0.52
N ILE A 394 -0.74 -15.99 0.03
CA ILE A 394 -1.61 -17.07 0.51
C ILE A 394 -0.76 -18.20 1.06
N ILE A 395 -1.33 -18.95 2.01
CA ILE A 395 -0.67 -20.03 2.74
C ILE A 395 -1.53 -21.28 2.54
N VAL A 396 -0.92 -22.35 2.06
CA VAL A 396 -1.57 -23.65 1.87
C VAL A 396 -0.87 -24.72 2.70
N LYS A 397 -1.64 -25.73 3.12
CA LYS A 397 -1.09 -26.92 3.75
C LYS A 397 -0.33 -27.72 2.68
N THR A 398 0.90 -28.12 2.96
CA THR A 398 1.57 -29.14 2.15
C THR A 398 1.18 -30.51 2.70
N ASN A 399 0.41 -31.27 1.94
CA ASN A 399 0.22 -32.69 2.20
C ASN A 399 1.56 -33.37 1.88
N LEU A 400 2.15 -34.06 2.85
CA LEU A 400 3.30 -34.96 2.63
C LEU A 400 2.83 -36.27 2.00
#